data_AF-A0A2G9C8T6-F1
#
_entry.id   AF-A0A2G9C8T6-F1
#
_cell.length_a   1.000
_cell.length_b   1.000
_cell.length_c   1.000
_cell.angle_alpha   90.00
_cell.angle_beta   90.00
_cell.angle_gamma   90.00
#
_symmetry.space_group_name_H-M   'P 1'
#
loop_
_entity.id
_entity.type
_entity.pdbx_description
1 polymer ?
#
loop_
_entity_poly.entity_id
_entity_poly.type
_entity_poly.pdbx_seq_one_letter_code
_entity_poly.pdbx_strand_id
1 'polypeptide(L)'
;MTARANSARWRPLSEWAAERGGQLRHARDGRGFVIDLPRTLPGLTRIEWGPSQRSYIEGFELRMRCELKVNPDMQMMLIERKLMERLESSVFEAYTDTLRTRVDTDTPEEMRWLVMFPKQSQIESKLVRQRFGAVGINRELIMAWLDKDLSERLAQATQDVLIEGRPFVLLSLRGNVYLRTSMPEPSLGEVEALTRVLDAAAGSAQAVHQRIGDGGPWPTTTSVAWHSRPSEGDYGAPV
;
A
#
# COMPACT_ATOMS: atom_id res chain seq x y z
N MET A 1 4.32 30.31 -20.97
CA MET A 1 5.73 30.07 -20.56
C MET A 1 5.91 28.83 -19.68
N THR A 2 4.85 28.32 -19.01
CA THR A 2 4.91 27.26 -17.99
C THR A 2 5.30 25.86 -18.51
N ALA A 3 4.87 25.48 -19.72
CA ALA A 3 5.13 24.13 -20.26
C ALA A 3 6.62 23.87 -20.57
N ARG A 4 7.33 24.84 -21.16
CA ARG A 4 8.78 24.72 -21.46
C ARG A 4 9.65 24.71 -20.20
N ALA A 5 9.25 25.44 -19.17
CA ALA A 5 9.93 25.43 -17.87
C ALA A 5 9.74 24.08 -17.16
N ASN A 6 8.53 23.52 -17.20
CA ASN A 6 8.25 22.20 -16.62
C ASN A 6 8.93 21.05 -17.39
N SER A 7 9.04 21.13 -18.72
CA SER A 7 9.75 20.11 -19.50
C SER A 7 11.24 20.07 -19.20
N ALA A 8 11.87 21.23 -18.94
CA ALA A 8 13.27 21.29 -18.51
C ALA A 8 13.45 20.74 -17.08
N ARG A 9 12.52 21.07 -16.18
CA ARG A 9 12.54 20.64 -14.76
C ARG A 9 12.50 19.12 -14.60
N TRP A 10 11.76 18.41 -15.46
CA TRP A 10 11.58 16.96 -15.36
C TRP A 10 12.38 16.17 -16.39
N ARG A 11 13.37 16.79 -17.04
CA ARG A 11 14.21 16.13 -18.03
C ARG A 11 14.85 14.82 -17.50
N PRO A 12 15.44 14.77 -16.29
CA PRO A 12 16.00 13.52 -15.76
C PRO A 12 14.97 12.40 -15.62
N LEU A 13 13.75 12.73 -15.19
CA LEU A 13 12.64 11.76 -15.09
C LEU A 13 12.16 11.29 -16.46
N SER A 14 12.15 12.19 -17.44
CA SER A 14 11.79 11.86 -18.82
C SER A 14 12.82 10.93 -19.47
N GLU A 15 14.11 11.19 -19.27
CA GLU A 15 15.22 10.36 -19.74
C GLU A 15 15.17 8.97 -19.09
N TRP A 16 15.04 8.94 -17.75
CA TRP A 16 14.87 7.71 -16.97
C TRP A 16 13.69 6.85 -17.44
N ALA A 17 12.55 7.48 -17.74
CA ALA A 17 11.38 6.79 -18.26
C ALA A 17 11.64 6.24 -19.66
N ALA A 18 12.28 7.01 -20.54
CA ALA A 18 12.59 6.61 -21.91
C ALA A 18 13.56 5.42 -21.96
N GLU A 19 14.58 5.39 -21.10
CA GLU A 19 15.49 4.24 -20.94
C GLU A 19 14.76 2.94 -20.59
N ARG A 20 13.58 3.04 -19.99
CA ARG A 20 12.72 1.91 -19.60
C ARG A 20 11.59 1.66 -20.62
N GLY A 21 11.65 2.29 -21.79
CA GLY A 21 10.62 2.19 -22.83
C GLY A 21 9.30 2.87 -22.45
N GLY A 22 9.31 3.70 -21.41
CA GLY A 22 8.15 4.47 -20.96
C GLY A 22 8.14 5.90 -21.51
N GLN A 23 7.09 6.65 -21.14
CA GLN A 23 6.93 8.04 -21.54
C GLN A 23 6.43 8.90 -20.39
N LEU A 24 7.10 10.04 -20.16
CA LEU A 24 6.61 11.11 -19.29
C LEU A 24 5.67 12.04 -20.07
N ARG A 25 4.50 12.32 -19.49
CA ARG A 25 3.49 13.25 -20.01
C ARG A 25 3.10 14.23 -18.91
N HIS A 26 2.80 15.46 -19.26
CA HIS A 26 2.26 16.42 -18.30
C HIS A 26 0.84 16.02 -17.87
N ALA A 27 0.54 16.17 -16.58
CA ALA A 27 -0.82 16.03 -16.08
C ALA A 27 -1.74 17.06 -16.75
N ARG A 28 -3.02 16.70 -16.93
CA ARG A 28 -4.00 17.54 -17.66
C ARG A 28 -4.21 18.90 -17.03
N ASP A 29 -4.06 19.00 -15.71
CA ASP A 29 -4.18 20.24 -14.95
C ASP A 29 -2.89 21.09 -14.96
N GLY A 30 -1.84 20.62 -15.62
CA GLY A 30 -0.54 21.29 -15.73
C GLY A 30 0.29 21.32 -14.44
N ARG A 31 -0.20 20.72 -13.34
CA ARG A 31 0.44 20.76 -12.02
C ARG A 31 1.21 19.48 -11.69
N GLY A 32 1.45 18.62 -12.67
CA GLY A 32 2.06 17.32 -12.41
C GLY A 32 2.52 16.60 -13.66
N PHE A 33 2.91 15.34 -13.48
CA PHE A 33 3.25 14.44 -14.57
C PHE A 33 2.67 13.04 -14.36
N VAL A 34 2.63 12.30 -15.45
CA VAL A 34 2.30 10.87 -15.51
C VAL A 34 3.41 10.19 -16.31
N ILE A 35 3.97 9.12 -15.76
CA ILE A 35 4.87 8.21 -16.45
C ILE A 35 4.14 6.87 -16.60
N ASP A 36 4.02 6.41 -17.83
CA ASP A 36 3.61 5.03 -18.12
C ASP A 36 4.86 4.25 -18.50
N LEU A 37 5.17 3.23 -17.72
CA LEU A 37 6.17 2.22 -18.06
C LEU A 37 5.49 1.07 -18.79
N PRO A 38 6.16 0.42 -19.76
CA PRO A 38 5.58 -0.68 -20.52
C PRO A 38 5.18 -1.85 -19.61
N ARG A 39 4.35 -2.75 -20.14
CA ARG A 39 3.96 -3.99 -19.45
C ARG A 39 5.13 -4.99 -19.47
N THR A 40 6.10 -4.79 -18.59
CA THR A 40 7.16 -5.76 -18.25
C THR A 40 6.81 -6.46 -16.94
N LEU A 41 7.63 -7.42 -16.49
CA LEU A 41 7.51 -7.89 -15.10
C LEU A 41 7.80 -6.71 -14.15
N PRO A 42 7.04 -6.55 -13.06
CA PRO A 42 5.93 -7.40 -12.60
C PRO A 42 4.57 -7.07 -13.26
N GLY A 43 4.40 -5.87 -13.83
CA GLY A 43 3.15 -5.50 -14.51
C GLY A 43 3.23 -4.15 -15.22
N LEU A 44 2.08 -3.67 -15.71
CA LEU A 44 1.99 -2.31 -16.27
C LEU A 44 2.07 -1.30 -15.11
N THR A 45 3.13 -0.50 -15.08
CA THR A 45 3.36 0.47 -14.00
C THR A 45 3.03 1.89 -14.47
N ARG A 46 2.11 2.54 -13.77
CA ARG A 46 1.82 3.96 -13.90
C ARG A 46 2.32 4.70 -12.67
N ILE A 47 3.06 5.79 -12.88
CA ILE A 47 3.56 6.69 -11.84
C ILE A 47 2.97 8.07 -12.10
N GLU A 48 2.34 8.66 -11.11
CA GLU A 48 1.73 9.98 -11.18
C GLU A 48 2.26 10.85 -10.05
N TRP A 49 2.68 12.06 -10.37
CA TRP A 49 2.98 13.09 -9.38
C TRP A 49 2.06 14.28 -9.63
N GLY A 50 1.40 14.77 -8.58
CA GLY A 50 0.47 15.91 -8.69
C GLY A 50 -0.23 16.21 -7.36
N PRO A 51 -1.25 17.08 -7.35
CA PRO A 51 -1.99 17.41 -6.14
C PRO A 51 -2.50 16.15 -5.42
N SER A 52 -2.46 16.19 -4.09
CA SER A 52 -2.89 15.08 -3.25
C SER A 52 -4.37 14.73 -3.46
N GLN A 53 -4.66 13.43 -3.42
CA GLN A 53 -6.03 12.90 -3.41
C GLN A 53 -6.42 12.28 -2.05
N ARG A 54 -5.62 12.54 -1.02
CA ARG A 54 -5.87 12.07 0.36
C ARG A 54 -5.75 13.24 1.32
N SER A 55 -6.72 13.37 2.21
CA SER A 55 -6.77 14.43 3.22
C SER A 55 -5.55 14.42 4.14
N TYR A 56 -4.95 13.26 4.40
CA TYR A 56 -3.76 13.12 5.24
C TYR A 56 -2.42 13.38 4.51
N ILE A 57 -2.45 13.68 3.21
CA ILE A 57 -1.27 14.09 2.43
C ILE A 57 -1.46 15.55 2.02
N GLU A 58 -0.60 16.43 2.54
CA GLU A 58 -0.60 17.84 2.20
C GLU A 58 0.15 18.11 0.89
N GLY A 59 -0.38 19.05 0.10
CA GLY A 59 0.27 19.51 -1.13
C GLY A 59 0.28 18.48 -2.25
N PHE A 60 1.47 17.94 -2.54
CA PHE A 60 1.73 17.06 -3.67
C PHE A 60 2.02 15.63 -3.21
N GLU A 61 1.65 14.70 -4.08
CA GLU A 61 1.69 13.27 -3.82
C GLU A 61 2.27 12.54 -5.02
N LEU A 62 3.10 11.54 -4.75
CA LEU A 62 3.48 10.51 -5.68
C LEU A 62 2.55 9.31 -5.52
N ARG A 63 1.89 8.91 -6.60
CA ARG A 63 1.00 7.75 -6.68
C ARG A 63 1.57 6.79 -7.71
N MET A 64 1.82 5.55 -7.33
CA MET A 64 2.20 4.50 -8.24
C MET A 64 1.16 3.40 -8.23
N ARG A 65 0.96 2.78 -9.38
CA ARG A 65 0.07 1.64 -9.57
C ARG A 65 0.72 0.64 -10.50
N CYS A 66 0.88 -0.60 -10.04
CA CYS A 66 1.30 -1.72 -10.86
C CYS A 66 0.12 -2.66 -11.09
N GLU A 67 -0.24 -2.88 -12.36
CA GLU A 67 -1.31 -3.80 -12.75
C GLU A 67 -0.82 -5.25 -12.82
N LEU A 68 -1.32 -6.09 -11.91
CA LEU A 68 -0.87 -7.48 -11.80
C LEU A 68 -1.93 -8.51 -12.18
N LYS A 69 -3.21 -8.16 -11.99
CA LYS A 69 -4.35 -9.09 -12.12
C LYS A 69 -4.24 -10.30 -11.16
N VAL A 70 -3.67 -10.10 -9.98
CA VAL A 70 -3.73 -11.09 -8.89
C VAL A 70 -5.14 -11.19 -8.33
N ASN A 71 -5.39 -12.16 -7.45
CA ASN A 71 -6.71 -12.33 -6.83
C ASN A 71 -7.18 -10.99 -6.17
N PRO A 72 -8.39 -10.49 -6.51
CA PRO A 72 -8.87 -9.20 -6.02
C PRO A 72 -9.07 -9.13 -4.49
N ASP A 73 -9.22 -10.28 -3.84
CA ASP A 73 -9.40 -10.39 -2.39
C ASP A 73 -8.05 -10.29 -1.65
N MET A 74 -6.91 -10.28 -2.37
CA MET A 74 -5.57 -10.02 -1.80
C MET A 74 -5.47 -8.59 -1.26
N GLN A 75 -5.92 -8.42 -0.01
CA GLN A 75 -6.01 -7.15 0.69
C GLN A 75 -4.99 -7.12 1.82
N MET A 76 -3.87 -6.46 1.53
CA MET A 76 -2.73 -6.31 2.43
C MET A 76 -2.21 -4.89 2.29
N MET A 77 -1.89 -4.26 3.40
CA MET A 77 -1.40 -2.89 3.45
C MET A 77 -0.24 -2.78 4.44
N LEU A 78 0.80 -2.10 3.99
CA LEU A 78 1.83 -1.50 4.82
C LEU A 78 1.60 0.01 4.88
N ILE A 79 1.76 0.56 6.07
CA ILE A 79 1.55 1.99 6.33
C ILE A 79 2.62 2.50 7.28
N GLU A 80 3.10 3.72 7.06
CA GLU A 80 4.04 4.39 7.98
C GLU A 80 3.42 4.51 9.38
N ARG A 81 4.16 4.20 10.44
CA ARG A 81 3.57 4.07 11.79
C ARG A 81 2.95 5.34 12.33
N LYS A 82 3.61 6.50 12.19
CA LYS A 82 3.03 7.78 12.64
C LYS A 82 1.81 8.15 11.82
N LEU A 83 1.76 7.80 10.54
CA LEU A 83 0.54 7.92 9.75
C LEU A 83 -0.55 6.99 10.30
N MET A 84 -0.23 5.72 10.56
CA MET A 84 -1.16 4.74 11.13
C MET A 84 -1.80 5.27 12.43
N GLU A 85 -0.99 5.71 13.38
CA GLU A 85 -1.44 6.27 14.67
C GLU A 85 -2.35 7.49 14.50
N ARG A 86 -2.00 8.40 13.58
CA ARG A 86 -2.84 9.57 13.26
C ARG A 86 -4.18 9.16 12.67
N LEU A 87 -4.18 8.25 11.69
CA LEU A 87 -5.41 7.78 11.06
C LEU A 87 -6.31 7.03 12.06
N GLU A 88 -5.73 6.24 12.95
CA GLU A 88 -6.48 5.56 14.02
C GLU A 88 -7.15 6.55 14.97
N SER A 89 -6.44 7.61 15.34
CA SER A 89 -6.96 8.67 16.20
C SER A 89 -8.10 9.42 15.51
N SER A 90 -7.94 9.78 14.22
CA SER A 90 -9.00 10.43 13.44
C SER A 90 -10.25 9.55 13.28
N VAL A 91 -10.06 8.24 13.09
CA VAL A 91 -11.18 7.29 13.02
C VAL A 91 -11.90 7.19 14.36
N PHE A 92 -11.17 7.11 15.47
CA PHE A 92 -11.76 7.10 16.81
C PHE A 92 -12.57 8.37 17.09
N GLU A 93 -12.00 9.55 16.80
CA GLU A 93 -12.68 10.84 16.94
C GLU A 93 -13.96 10.88 16.10
N ALA A 94 -13.89 10.48 14.83
CA ALA A 94 -15.05 10.41 13.95
C ALA A 94 -16.14 9.47 14.50
N TYR A 95 -15.78 8.32 15.08
CA TYR A 95 -16.73 7.41 15.73
C TYR A 95 -17.35 8.01 17.01
N THR A 96 -16.58 8.78 17.80
CA THR A 96 -17.13 9.46 18.98
C THR A 96 -18.05 10.63 18.62
N ASP A 97 -17.82 11.29 17.49
CA ASP A 97 -18.61 12.43 17.01
C ASP A 97 -19.84 11.99 16.20
N THR A 98 -19.82 10.81 15.57
CA THR A 98 -20.93 10.23 14.76
C THR A 98 -22.15 9.73 15.55
N LEU A 99 -22.24 9.99 16.86
CA LEU A 99 -23.54 10.12 17.54
C LEU A 99 -24.37 11.30 16.97
N ARG A 100 -23.83 12.10 16.04
CA ARG A 100 -24.53 13.10 15.24
C ARG A 100 -24.37 12.88 13.72
N THR A 101 -25.31 12.12 13.15
CA THR A 101 -25.86 12.22 11.77
C THR A 101 -24.95 12.10 10.53
N ARG A 102 -25.36 11.15 9.66
CA ARG A 102 -25.14 10.96 8.20
C ARG A 102 -23.87 10.26 7.71
N VAL A 103 -24.07 8.97 7.40
CA VAL A 103 -23.60 8.18 6.25
C VAL A 103 -22.20 8.48 5.72
N ASP A 104 -21.30 7.65 6.23
CA ASP A 104 -19.84 7.61 6.12
C ASP A 104 -19.37 6.93 4.82
N THR A 105 -19.47 7.63 3.68
CA THR A 105 -19.05 7.09 2.36
C THR A 105 -17.70 7.62 1.88
N ASP A 106 -17.15 8.64 2.56
CA ASP A 106 -15.89 9.31 2.19
C ASP A 106 -14.66 8.75 2.92
N THR A 107 -14.84 7.81 3.86
CA THR A 107 -13.71 7.25 4.61
C THR A 107 -12.73 6.52 3.68
N PRO A 108 -11.47 6.99 3.58
CA PRO A 108 -10.44 6.39 2.75
C PRO A 108 -10.24 4.89 3.05
N GLU A 109 -9.85 4.12 2.04
CA GLU A 109 -9.59 2.67 2.18
C GLU A 109 -8.65 2.36 3.35
N GLU A 110 -7.60 3.17 3.52
CA GLU A 110 -6.58 2.94 4.54
C GLU A 110 -7.18 3.05 5.95
N MET A 111 -8.04 4.04 6.20
CA MET A 111 -8.75 4.18 7.48
C MET A 111 -9.70 3.01 7.73
N ARG A 112 -10.45 2.60 6.71
CA ARG A 112 -11.38 1.48 6.81
C ARG A 112 -10.65 0.18 7.18
N TRP A 113 -9.49 -0.06 6.59
CA TRP A 113 -8.70 -1.26 6.83
C TRP A 113 -8.08 -1.32 8.22
N LEU A 114 -7.74 -0.16 8.81
CA LEU A 114 -7.26 -0.09 10.20
C LEU A 114 -8.32 -0.54 11.22
N VAL A 115 -9.60 -0.41 10.87
CA VAL A 115 -10.74 -0.90 11.66
C VAL A 115 -11.05 -2.35 11.33
N MET A 116 -11.08 -2.70 10.05
CA MET A 116 -11.56 -3.99 9.58
C MET A 116 -10.56 -5.13 9.75
N PHE A 117 -9.26 -4.85 9.67
CA PHE A 117 -8.24 -5.89 9.60
C PHE A 117 -7.31 -5.95 10.81
N PRO A 118 -6.87 -7.16 11.20
CA PRO A 118 -5.92 -7.31 12.28
C PRO A 118 -4.58 -6.67 11.94
N LYS A 119 -4.05 -5.89 12.88
CA LYS A 119 -2.69 -5.37 12.87
C LYS A 119 -1.68 -6.48 13.15
N GLN A 120 -0.64 -6.54 12.33
CA GLN A 120 0.44 -7.49 12.51
C GLN A 120 1.58 -6.88 13.32
N SER A 121 1.94 -7.55 14.41
CA SER A 121 3.03 -7.13 15.31
C SER A 121 4.37 -7.80 14.99
N GLN A 122 4.34 -8.90 14.24
CA GLN A 122 5.50 -9.70 13.91
C GLN A 122 5.96 -9.40 12.47
N ILE A 123 6.92 -8.48 12.33
CA ILE A 123 7.65 -8.23 11.08
C ILE A 123 9.11 -8.57 11.37
N GLU A 124 9.73 -9.41 10.53
CA GLU A 124 11.07 -9.96 10.77
C GLU A 124 12.16 -8.88 10.76
N SER A 125 12.16 -8.02 9.73
CA SER A 125 13.11 -6.91 9.64
C SER A 125 12.84 -5.90 10.74
N LYS A 126 13.80 -5.72 11.67
CA LYS A 126 13.68 -4.77 12.79
C LYS A 126 13.43 -3.34 12.30
N LEU A 127 14.12 -2.91 11.24
CA LEU A 127 13.99 -1.57 10.68
C LEU A 127 12.60 -1.36 10.05
N VAL A 128 12.13 -2.32 9.24
CA VAL A 128 10.79 -2.26 8.65
C VAL A 128 9.73 -2.29 9.75
N ARG A 129 9.88 -3.16 10.75
CA ARG A 129 8.97 -3.24 11.89
C ARG A 129 8.89 -1.92 12.66
N GLN A 130 9.99 -1.21 12.82
CA GLN A 130 10.02 0.08 13.52
C GLN A 130 9.34 1.20 12.72
N ARG A 131 9.34 1.13 11.39
CA ARG A 131 8.88 2.21 10.53
C ARG A 131 7.48 2.01 9.96
N PHE A 132 7.04 0.76 9.84
CA PHE A 132 5.76 0.43 9.23
C PHE A 132 4.90 -0.46 10.14
N GLY A 133 3.58 -0.24 10.08
CA GLY A 133 2.56 -1.18 10.50
C GLY A 133 2.04 -1.96 9.30
N ALA A 134 1.64 -3.20 9.52
CA ALA A 134 1.02 -4.04 8.49
C ALA A 134 -0.39 -4.46 8.91
N VAL A 135 -1.34 -4.38 7.99
CA VAL A 135 -2.73 -4.85 8.16
C VAL A 135 -3.17 -5.62 6.93
N GLY A 136 -4.12 -6.52 7.10
CA GLY A 136 -4.67 -7.30 6.01
C GLY A 136 -5.45 -8.50 6.53
N ILE A 137 -6.07 -9.22 5.62
CA ILE A 137 -7.09 -10.22 5.95
C ILE A 137 -6.57 -11.45 6.71
N ASN A 138 -5.30 -11.80 6.52
CA ASN A 138 -4.68 -12.98 7.11
C ASN A 138 -3.19 -12.71 7.30
N ARG A 139 -2.68 -13.02 8.49
CA ARG A 139 -1.26 -12.94 8.85
C ARG A 139 -0.37 -13.69 7.88
N GLU A 140 -0.73 -14.89 7.48
CA GLU A 140 0.09 -15.73 6.59
C GLU A 140 0.33 -15.06 5.24
N LEU A 141 -0.70 -14.39 4.69
CA LEU A 141 -0.57 -13.64 3.45
C LEU A 141 0.37 -12.45 3.60
N ILE A 142 0.21 -11.70 4.69
CA ILE A 142 1.03 -10.51 4.95
C ILE A 142 2.50 -10.92 5.13
N MET A 143 2.77 -12.00 5.87
CA MET A 143 4.14 -12.51 6.05
C MET A 143 4.73 -13.06 4.75
N ALA A 144 3.91 -13.71 3.92
CA ALA A 144 4.33 -14.20 2.62
C ALA A 144 4.60 -13.06 1.62
N TRP A 145 3.86 -11.95 1.72
CA TRP A 145 4.04 -10.74 0.92
C TRP A 145 5.21 -9.87 1.40
N LEU A 146 5.43 -9.83 2.71
CA LEU A 146 6.61 -9.21 3.33
C LEU A 146 7.81 -10.16 3.29
N ASP A 147 8.11 -10.66 2.09
CA ASP A 147 9.28 -11.50 1.88
C ASP A 147 10.59 -10.74 2.08
N LYS A 148 11.70 -11.46 1.89
CA LYS A 148 13.05 -10.94 2.06
C LYS A 148 13.36 -9.78 1.12
N ASP A 149 13.02 -9.86 -0.18
CA ASP A 149 13.35 -8.80 -1.14
C ASP A 149 12.53 -7.54 -0.85
N LEU A 150 11.22 -7.66 -0.61
CA LEU A 150 10.40 -6.50 -0.24
C LEU A 150 10.91 -5.86 1.07
N SER A 151 11.25 -6.68 2.06
CA SER A 151 11.80 -6.19 3.34
C SER A 151 13.13 -5.45 3.16
N GLU A 152 14.02 -5.95 2.29
CA GLU A 152 15.30 -5.30 1.96
C GLU A 152 15.08 -3.97 1.21
N ARG A 153 14.19 -3.92 0.22
CA ARG A 153 13.87 -2.66 -0.50
C ARG A 153 13.25 -1.62 0.41
N LEU A 154 12.36 -2.02 1.31
CA LEU A 154 11.77 -1.12 2.32
C LEU A 154 12.82 -0.62 3.30
N ALA A 155 13.72 -1.48 3.77
CA ALA A 155 14.81 -1.11 4.66
C ALA A 155 15.77 -0.10 4.00
N GLN A 156 16.13 -0.33 2.74
CA GLN A 156 16.96 0.60 1.97
C GLN A 156 16.24 1.93 1.74
N ALA A 157 14.99 1.90 1.27
CA ALA A 157 14.20 3.10 1.04
C ALA A 157 14.00 3.92 2.33
N THR A 158 13.85 3.25 3.47
CA THR A 158 13.78 3.86 4.81
C THR A 158 15.02 4.69 5.16
N GLN A 159 16.19 4.24 4.73
CA GLN A 159 17.46 4.92 4.99
C GLN A 159 17.70 6.07 3.99
N ASP A 160 17.26 5.90 2.74
CA ASP A 160 17.62 6.81 1.66
C ASP A 160 16.58 7.92 1.43
N VAL A 161 15.29 7.57 1.35
CA VAL A 161 14.25 8.42 0.75
C VAL A 161 12.97 8.55 1.57
N LEU A 162 12.62 7.55 2.37
CA LEU A 162 11.42 7.52 3.19
C LEU A 162 11.71 8.16 4.54
N ILE A 163 11.42 9.45 4.63
CA ILE A 163 11.54 10.26 5.85
C ILE A 163 10.47 9.80 6.86
N GLU A 164 10.87 9.66 8.13
CA GLU A 164 9.94 9.28 9.21
C GLU A 164 8.82 10.33 9.40
N GLY A 165 7.59 9.88 9.60
CA GLY A 165 6.41 10.74 9.71
C GLY A 165 5.87 11.28 8.38
N ARG A 166 6.61 11.14 7.27
CA ARG A 166 6.08 11.44 5.94
C ARG A 166 5.05 10.35 5.57
N PRO A 167 3.84 10.72 5.12
CA PRO A 167 2.83 9.74 4.74
C PRO A 167 3.37 8.75 3.71
N PHE A 168 3.25 7.46 4.00
CA PHE A 168 3.56 6.37 3.08
C PHE A 168 2.57 5.23 3.27
N VAL A 169 2.03 4.74 2.16
CA VAL A 169 1.13 3.58 2.10
C VAL A 169 1.54 2.73 0.91
N LEU A 170 1.67 1.42 1.13
CA LEU A 170 1.85 0.41 0.11
C LEU A 170 0.74 -0.63 0.28
N LEU A 171 -0.05 -0.91 -0.76
CA LEU A 171 -1.24 -1.74 -0.64
C LEU A 171 -1.44 -2.65 -1.86
N SER A 172 -1.87 -3.88 -1.62
CA SER A 172 -2.47 -4.76 -2.63
C SER A 172 -3.98 -4.63 -2.54
N LEU A 173 -4.65 -4.24 -3.62
CA LEU A 173 -6.10 -4.02 -3.67
C LEU A 173 -6.64 -4.26 -5.09
N ARG A 174 -7.76 -4.98 -5.23
CA ARG A 174 -8.45 -5.18 -6.53
C ARG A 174 -7.49 -5.69 -7.63
N GLY A 175 -6.60 -6.62 -7.26
CA GLY A 175 -5.67 -7.28 -8.18
C GLY A 175 -4.45 -6.46 -8.60
N ASN A 176 -4.19 -5.32 -7.95
CA ASN A 176 -3.07 -4.43 -8.25
C ASN A 176 -2.31 -4.06 -6.98
N VAL A 177 -1.08 -3.58 -7.15
CA VAL A 177 -0.29 -2.97 -6.06
C VAL A 177 -0.23 -1.47 -6.27
N TYR A 178 -0.38 -0.70 -5.19
CA TYR A 178 -0.31 0.74 -5.20
C TYR A 178 0.66 1.22 -4.14
N LEU A 179 1.37 2.30 -4.45
CA LEU A 179 2.23 3.02 -3.52
C LEU A 179 1.80 4.48 -3.53
N ARG A 180 1.67 5.07 -2.33
CA ARG A 180 1.32 6.47 -2.14
C ARG A 180 2.26 7.09 -1.14
N THR A 181 2.80 8.25 -1.45
CA THR A 181 3.54 9.04 -0.49
C THR A 181 3.43 10.52 -0.76
N SER A 182 3.46 11.34 0.29
CA SER A 182 3.68 12.78 0.11
C SER A 182 4.95 12.99 -0.70
N MET A 183 4.97 13.95 -1.61
CA MET A 183 6.18 14.32 -2.36
C MET A 183 6.06 15.78 -2.75
N PRO A 184 6.53 16.71 -1.89
CA PRO A 184 6.44 18.15 -2.16
C PRO A 184 7.08 18.52 -3.50
N GLU A 185 8.21 17.90 -3.81
CA GLU A 185 9.02 18.16 -4.99
C GLU A 185 9.44 16.83 -5.63
N PRO A 186 9.31 16.67 -6.96
CA PRO A 186 9.67 15.42 -7.61
C PRO A 186 11.18 15.30 -7.76
N SER A 187 11.75 14.20 -7.26
CA SER A 187 13.17 13.88 -7.46
C SER A 187 13.33 12.53 -8.15
N LEU A 188 14.35 12.42 -9.02
CA LEU A 188 14.65 11.17 -9.70
C LEU A 188 15.01 10.07 -8.70
N GLY A 189 15.87 10.37 -7.72
CA GLY A 189 16.31 9.39 -6.72
C GLY A 189 15.17 8.82 -5.88
N GLU A 190 14.20 9.63 -5.45
CA GLU A 190 13.02 9.13 -4.74
C GLU A 190 12.13 8.29 -5.64
N VAL A 191 11.87 8.74 -6.87
CA VAL A 191 11.05 7.98 -7.84
C VAL A 191 11.67 6.61 -8.10
N GLU A 192 12.98 6.55 -8.34
CA GLU A 192 13.70 5.30 -8.56
C GLU A 192 13.65 4.35 -7.36
N ALA A 193 13.90 4.87 -6.16
CA ALA A 193 13.86 4.07 -4.94
C ALA A 193 12.46 3.52 -4.67
N LEU A 194 11.42 4.34 -4.87
CA LEU A 194 10.04 3.93 -4.66
C LEU A 194 9.52 2.99 -5.75
N THR A 195 9.99 3.13 -6.99
CA THR A 195 9.73 2.13 -8.05
C THR A 195 10.33 0.77 -7.67
N ARG A 196 11.55 0.72 -7.12
CA ARG A 196 12.13 -0.55 -6.62
C ARG A 196 11.29 -1.20 -5.51
N VAL A 197 10.74 -0.40 -4.60
CA VAL A 197 9.83 -0.89 -3.56
C VAL A 197 8.54 -1.43 -4.17
N LEU A 198 7.94 -0.71 -5.12
CA LEU A 198 6.74 -1.13 -5.82
C LEU A 198 6.96 -2.44 -6.59
N ASP A 199 8.08 -2.56 -7.30
CA ASP A 199 8.41 -3.75 -8.10
C ASP A 199 8.58 -4.98 -7.21
N ALA A 200 9.29 -4.86 -6.08
CA ALA A 200 9.44 -5.93 -5.10
C ALA A 200 8.08 -6.33 -4.49
N ALA A 201 7.25 -5.33 -4.14
CA ALA A 201 5.92 -5.58 -3.60
C ALA A 201 5.00 -6.29 -4.60
N ALA A 202 5.12 -5.93 -5.87
CA ALA A 202 4.37 -6.53 -6.96
C ALA A 202 4.84 -7.96 -7.28
N GLY A 203 6.15 -8.20 -7.34
CA GLY A 203 6.72 -9.54 -7.50
C GLY A 203 6.32 -10.46 -6.35
N SER A 204 6.38 -9.97 -5.11
CA SER A 204 5.94 -10.73 -3.95
C SER A 204 4.44 -11.02 -3.96
N ALA A 205 3.60 -10.05 -4.35
CA ALA A 205 2.16 -10.27 -4.50
C ALA A 205 1.84 -11.34 -5.57
N GLN A 206 2.58 -11.36 -6.69
CA GLN A 206 2.46 -12.42 -7.69
C GLN A 206 2.88 -13.79 -7.13
N ALA A 207 3.98 -13.86 -6.37
CA ALA A 207 4.43 -15.11 -5.76
C ALA A 207 3.40 -15.67 -4.75
N VAL A 208 2.80 -14.79 -3.93
CA VAL A 208 1.72 -15.16 -3.00
C VAL A 208 0.50 -15.66 -3.77
N HIS A 209 0.11 -14.97 -4.84
CA HIS A 209 -1.02 -15.36 -5.69
C HIS A 209 -0.85 -16.77 -6.27
N GLN A 210 0.33 -17.06 -6.85
CA GLN A 210 0.62 -18.38 -7.42
C GLN A 210 0.60 -19.47 -6.35
N ARG A 211 1.29 -19.25 -5.21
CA ARG A 211 1.37 -20.23 -4.12
C ARG A 211 -0.01 -20.68 -3.61
N ILE A 212 -0.96 -19.76 -3.52
CA ILE A 212 -2.31 -20.05 -3.00
C ILE A 212 -3.20 -20.61 -4.11
N GLY A 213 -3.07 -20.08 -5.33
CA GLY A 213 -3.74 -20.64 -6.50
C GLY A 213 -3.46 -22.13 -6.69
N ASP A 214 -2.23 -22.55 -6.39
CA ASP A 214 -1.80 -23.95 -6.44
C ASP A 214 -2.18 -24.75 -5.18
N GLY A 215 -2.55 -24.08 -4.08
CA GLY A 215 -2.59 -24.65 -2.73
C GLY A 215 -3.97 -24.81 -2.07
N GLY A 216 -5.06 -24.25 -2.64
CA GLY A 216 -6.42 -24.45 -2.11
C GLY A 216 -7.33 -23.22 -2.11
N PRO A 217 -8.49 -23.28 -1.42
CA PRO A 217 -9.47 -22.19 -1.43
C PRO A 217 -8.91 -20.92 -0.79
N TRP A 218 -9.26 -19.79 -1.39
CA TRP A 218 -8.72 -18.49 -1.01
C TRP A 218 -9.28 -18.05 0.36
N PRO A 219 -8.44 -17.57 1.30
CA PRO A 219 -8.90 -17.15 2.62
C PRO A 219 -9.75 -15.88 2.49
N THR A 220 -11.07 -16.01 2.52
CA THR A 220 -11.97 -14.85 2.50
C THR A 220 -12.17 -14.29 3.91
N THR A 221 -12.58 -13.03 4.00
CA THR A 221 -12.94 -12.36 5.26
C THR A 221 -14.24 -12.91 5.88
N THR A 222 -14.62 -14.16 5.60
CA THR A 222 -15.67 -14.85 6.34
C THR A 222 -15.20 -15.03 7.78
N SER A 223 -15.57 -14.05 8.58
CA SER A 223 -15.86 -14.11 10.00
C SER A 223 -15.12 -15.21 10.75
N VAL A 224 -14.16 -14.80 11.58
CA VAL A 224 -13.95 -15.44 12.87
C VAL A 224 -15.19 -15.16 13.73
N ALA A 225 -16.33 -15.75 13.36
CA ALA A 225 -17.55 -15.77 14.14
C ALA A 225 -17.89 -17.24 14.35
N TRP A 226 -17.67 -17.69 15.59
CA TRP A 226 -18.22 -18.92 16.15
C TRP A 226 -17.83 -20.22 15.42
N HIS A 227 -16.57 -20.64 15.58
CA HIS A 227 -16.40 -22.07 15.85
C HIS A 227 -16.89 -22.30 17.27
N SER A 228 -18.19 -22.59 17.41
CA SER A 228 -18.71 -23.21 18.61
C SER A 228 -17.88 -24.47 18.84
N ARG A 229 -17.06 -24.47 19.90
CA ARG A 229 -16.56 -25.72 20.46
C ARG A 229 -17.78 -26.62 20.68
N PRO A 230 -17.77 -27.89 20.27
CA PRO A 230 -18.72 -28.85 20.83
C PRO A 230 -18.57 -28.77 22.34
N SER A 231 -19.69 -28.59 23.05
CA SER A 231 -19.72 -28.64 24.50
C SER A 231 -19.18 -29.99 24.95
N GLU A 232 -18.00 -29.99 25.57
CA GLU A 232 -17.64 -31.04 26.52
C GLU A 232 -18.52 -30.84 27.76
N GLY A 233 -19.35 -31.84 28.01
CA GLY A 233 -20.33 -31.94 29.09
C GLY A 233 -21.52 -32.73 28.53
N ASP A 234 -21.87 -33.91 29.01
CA ASP A 234 -21.90 -34.33 30.41
C ASP A 234 -22.17 -35.84 30.46
N TYR A 235 -21.30 -36.64 31.07
CA TYR A 235 -21.64 -37.95 31.65
C TYR A 235 -20.65 -38.26 32.79
N GLY A 236 -20.81 -37.52 33.89
CA GLY A 236 -20.72 -38.12 35.23
C GLY A 236 -22.11 -37.96 35.86
N ALA A 237 -22.67 -38.87 36.64
CA ALA A 237 -22.08 -39.91 37.45
C ALA A 237 -23.19 -40.93 37.88
N PRO A 238 -23.23 -41.46 39.11
CA PRO A 238 -23.06 -42.87 39.43
C PRO A 238 -24.36 -43.60 39.84
N VAL A 239 -24.40 -44.92 39.65
CA VAL A 239 -25.03 -45.91 40.55
C VAL A 239 -24.40 -47.28 40.31
#